data_AF-A0A7S1Q513-F1
#
_entry.id   AF-A0A7S1Q513-F1
#
_cell.length_a   1.000
_cell.length_b   1.000
_cell.length_c   1.000
_cell.angle_alpha   90.00
_cell.angle_beta   90.00
_cell.angle_gamma   90.00
#
_symmetry.space_group_name_H-M   'P 1'
#
loop_
_entity.id
_entity.type
_entity.pdbx_description
1 polymer ?
#
loop_
_entity_poly.entity_id
_entity_poly.type
_entity_poly.pdbx_seq_one_letter_code
_entity_poly.pdbx_strand_id
1 'polypeptide(L)'
;WDKYMADYESTAYMSLERLKEQHAGEFSGFQDKLRSQPTRPKFSRELLELRRKQEALAKLGKYEEAWKVKDAGDHLEEWELAKSHSQLSDSARRAEERLRQQQQKALAALLKRIQRDRGEQIRHRQTDSQRLIQRNKNLKVDLSKKQHLEFQRAEAAIKSIMSQPEHAQKLLDENDPAYVARSAAMGELPALGRVRWKGPCLPENYLPPGGITKGNVRTPRDRQPSMSMSMSAAGSQMQATN
;
A
#
# COMPACT_ATOMS: atom_id res chain seq x y z
N TRP A 1 -7.38 3.22 -6.42
CA TRP A 1 -7.36 1.83 -5.95
C TRP A 1 -6.14 1.11 -6.49
N ASP A 2 -5.93 1.12 -7.80
CA ASP A 2 -4.80 0.41 -8.42
C ASP A 2 -3.44 0.91 -7.94
N LYS A 3 -3.25 2.24 -7.84
CA LYS A 3 -2.06 2.82 -7.22
C LYS A 3 -1.84 2.33 -5.78
N TYR A 4 -2.88 2.34 -4.96
CA TYR A 4 -2.82 1.87 -3.57
C TYR A 4 -2.43 0.39 -3.48
N MET A 5 -3.03 -0.45 -4.32
CA MET A 5 -2.67 -1.87 -4.38
C MET A 5 -1.25 -2.09 -4.88
N ALA A 6 -0.78 -1.30 -5.84
CA ALA A 6 0.61 -1.36 -6.30
C ALA A 6 1.61 -0.97 -5.19
N ASP A 7 1.33 0.10 -4.45
CA ASP A 7 2.16 0.54 -3.32
C ASP A 7 2.18 -0.52 -2.20
N TYR A 8 1.04 -1.18 -1.95
CA TYR A 8 0.93 -2.30 -1.00
C TYR A 8 1.79 -3.50 -1.45
N GLU A 9 1.66 -3.94 -2.70
CA GLU A 9 2.42 -5.08 -3.23
C GLU A 9 3.93 -4.79 -3.25
N SER A 10 4.33 -3.56 -3.59
CA SER A 10 5.73 -3.12 -3.50
C SER A 10 6.27 -3.20 -2.07
N THR A 11 5.50 -2.71 -1.09
CA THR A 11 5.88 -2.77 0.33
C THR A 11 5.96 -4.21 0.83
N ALA A 12 5.01 -5.06 0.44
CA ALA A 12 5.02 -6.48 0.76
C ALA A 12 6.25 -7.19 0.17
N TYR A 13 6.60 -6.90 -1.08
CA TYR A 13 7.80 -7.42 -1.74
C TYR A 13 9.07 -6.99 -0.99
N MET A 14 9.20 -5.71 -0.65
CA MET A 14 10.35 -5.22 0.12
C MET A 14 10.48 -5.90 1.49
N SER A 15 9.35 -6.17 2.16
CA SER A 15 9.36 -6.89 3.45
C SER A 15 9.83 -8.33 3.31
N LEU A 16 9.46 -9.00 2.22
CA LEU A 16 9.85 -10.37 1.92
C LEU A 16 11.33 -10.45 1.57
N GLU A 17 11.83 -9.50 0.79
CA GLU A 17 13.24 -9.47 0.40
C GLU A 17 14.14 -9.17 1.61
N ARG A 18 13.73 -8.23 2.47
CA ARG A 18 14.42 -7.97 3.74
C ARG A 18 14.52 -9.24 4.61
N LEU A 19 13.44 -10.01 4.71
CA LEU A 19 13.45 -11.25 5.50
C LEU A 19 14.41 -12.29 4.93
N LYS A 20 14.46 -12.43 3.59
CA LYS A 20 15.42 -13.34 2.94
C LYS A 20 16.86 -12.91 3.17
N GLU A 21 17.14 -11.61 3.05
CA GLU A 21 18.47 -11.06 3.30
C GLU A 21 18.92 -11.30 4.74
N GLN A 22 18.02 -11.07 5.70
CA GLN A 22 18.25 -11.41 7.11
C GLN A 22 18.57 -12.90 7.29
N HIS A 23 17.75 -13.79 6.71
CA HIS A 23 17.99 -15.23 6.77
C HIS A 23 19.34 -15.63 6.17
N ALA A 24 19.75 -15.02 5.05
CA ALA A 24 21.03 -15.29 4.41
C ALA A 24 22.21 -14.85 5.30
N GLY A 25 22.13 -13.65 5.89
CA GLY A 25 23.13 -13.15 6.83
C GLY A 25 23.23 -14.01 8.10
N GLU A 26 22.08 -14.39 8.67
CA GLU A 26 22.01 -15.31 9.82
C GLU A 26 22.63 -16.67 9.51
N PHE A 27 22.34 -17.23 8.33
CA PHE A 27 22.85 -18.52 7.92
C PHE A 27 24.37 -18.48 7.72
N SER A 28 24.90 -17.45 7.06
CA SER A 28 26.35 -17.25 6.92
C SER A 28 27.02 -17.11 8.29
N GLY A 29 26.50 -16.23 9.14
CA GLY A 29 27.05 -16.03 10.49
C GLY A 29 26.95 -17.28 11.37
N PHE A 30 25.94 -18.11 11.15
CA PHE A 30 25.82 -19.41 11.83
C PHE A 30 26.89 -20.39 11.36
N GLN A 31 27.15 -20.48 10.06
CA GLN A 31 28.22 -21.31 9.51
C GLN A 31 29.61 -20.86 10.00
N ASP A 32 29.87 -19.56 10.04
CA ASP A 32 31.14 -19.02 10.54
C ASP A 32 31.35 -19.33 12.02
N LYS A 33 30.28 -19.30 12.83
CA LYS A 33 30.32 -19.73 14.24
C LYS A 33 30.61 -21.22 14.38
N LEU A 34 30.06 -22.06 13.51
CA LEU A 34 30.33 -23.50 13.52
C LEU A 34 31.79 -23.80 13.12
N ARG A 35 32.34 -23.06 12.15
CA ARG A 35 33.74 -23.20 11.71
C ARG A 35 34.75 -22.67 12.72
N SER A 36 34.42 -21.58 13.42
CA SER A 36 35.32 -20.94 14.39
C SER A 36 35.30 -21.58 15.77
N GLN A 37 34.35 -22.50 16.05
CA GLN A 37 34.34 -23.21 17.32
C GLN A 37 35.54 -24.16 17.44
N PRO A 38 36.37 -24.02 18.50
CA PRO A 38 37.51 -24.90 18.71
C PRO A 38 37.02 -26.32 19.06
N THR A 39 37.24 -27.26 18.16
CA THR A 39 36.94 -28.67 18.38
C THR A 39 38.18 -29.36 18.96
N ARG A 40 38.29 -29.42 20.29
CA ARG A 40 39.30 -30.27 20.94
C ARG A 40 38.70 -31.67 21.13
N PRO A 41 39.18 -32.69 20.39
CA PRO A 41 38.72 -34.05 20.59
C PRO A 41 39.10 -34.52 21.99
N LYS A 42 38.16 -35.21 22.66
CA LYS A 42 38.42 -35.86 23.94
C LYS A 42 38.81 -37.31 23.63
N PHE A 43 40.09 -37.60 23.73
CA PHE A 43 40.64 -38.94 23.52
C PHE A 43 40.18 -39.92 24.61
N SER A 44 40.06 -41.19 24.25
CA SER A 44 39.70 -42.23 25.20
C SER A 44 40.80 -42.49 26.21
N ARG A 45 40.40 -43.10 27.33
CA ARG A 45 41.34 -43.57 28.36
C ARG A 45 42.34 -44.58 27.80
N GLU A 46 41.89 -45.46 26.89
CA GLU A 46 42.72 -46.49 26.28
C GLU A 46 43.84 -45.90 25.43
N LEU A 47 43.53 -44.89 24.59
CA LEU A 47 44.56 -44.18 23.82
C LEU A 47 45.59 -43.51 24.73
N LEU A 48 45.14 -42.85 25.80
CA LEU A 48 46.03 -42.21 26.77
C LEU A 48 46.92 -43.22 27.49
N GLU A 49 46.40 -44.42 27.81
CA GLU A 49 47.17 -45.51 28.40
C GLU A 49 48.21 -46.08 27.43
N LEU A 50 47.87 -46.24 26.14
CA LEU A 50 48.81 -46.62 25.09
C LEU A 50 49.94 -45.60 24.94
N ARG A 51 49.63 -44.29 24.96
CA ARG A 51 50.65 -43.21 24.89
C ARG A 51 51.58 -43.23 26.11
N ARG A 52 51.05 -43.45 27.32
CA ARG A 52 51.88 -43.61 28.53
C ARG A 52 52.77 -44.86 28.45
N LYS A 53 52.24 -45.98 27.95
CA LYS A 53 52.99 -47.24 27.77
C LYS A 53 54.10 -47.08 26.74
N GLN A 54 53.82 -46.41 25.61
CA GLN A 54 54.81 -46.06 24.59
C GLN A 54 55.97 -45.27 25.22
N GLU A 55 55.68 -44.22 25.98
CA GLU A 55 56.68 -43.37 26.62
C GLU A 55 57.52 -44.14 27.65
N ALA A 56 56.89 -44.98 28.46
CA ALA A 56 57.58 -45.82 29.44
C ALA A 56 58.54 -46.82 28.79
N LEU A 57 58.11 -47.52 27.72
CA LEU A 57 58.96 -48.47 26.99
C LEU A 57 60.13 -47.78 26.29
N ALA A 58 59.92 -46.58 25.74
CA ALA A 58 60.97 -45.77 25.15
C ALA A 58 62.03 -45.34 26.19
N LYS A 59 61.60 -44.92 27.38
CA LYS A 59 62.50 -44.57 28.50
C LYS A 59 63.33 -45.77 28.99
N LEU A 60 62.78 -46.99 28.88
CA LEU A 60 63.47 -48.23 29.23
C LEU A 60 64.37 -48.77 28.10
N GLY A 61 64.50 -48.07 26.96
CA GLY A 61 65.33 -48.49 25.82
C GLY A 61 64.73 -49.62 24.98
N LYS A 62 63.47 -50.01 25.23
CA LYS A 62 62.77 -51.09 24.52
C LYS A 62 62.08 -50.56 23.25
N TYR A 63 62.87 -50.14 22.27
CA TYR A 63 62.34 -49.43 21.10
C TYR A 63 61.42 -50.26 20.20
N GLU A 64 61.71 -51.56 20.01
CA GLU A 64 60.85 -52.46 19.23
C GLU A 64 59.44 -52.60 19.82
N GLU A 65 59.35 -52.79 21.13
CA GLU A 65 58.07 -52.87 21.84
C GLU A 65 57.34 -51.51 21.83
N ALA A 66 58.09 -50.42 22.02
CA ALA A 66 57.54 -49.07 21.96
C ALA A 66 56.97 -48.75 20.57
N TRP A 67 57.61 -49.19 19.49
CA TRP A 67 57.13 -48.99 18.12
C TRP A 67 55.81 -49.72 17.87
N LYS A 68 55.67 -50.97 18.33
CA LYS A 68 54.40 -51.72 18.24
C LYS A 68 53.26 -51.03 19.01
N VAL A 69 53.56 -50.50 20.20
CA VAL A 69 52.57 -49.75 20.99
C VAL A 69 52.21 -48.41 20.34
N LYS A 70 53.19 -47.73 19.73
CA LYS A 70 52.95 -46.52 18.94
C LYS A 70 52.03 -46.81 17.76
N ASP A 71 52.31 -47.85 16.98
CA ASP A 71 51.50 -48.22 15.81
C ASP A 71 50.04 -48.49 16.20
N ALA A 72 49.81 -49.27 17.26
CA ALA A 72 48.47 -49.49 17.80
C ALA A 72 47.80 -48.20 18.31
N GLY A 73 48.57 -47.32 18.96
CA GLY A 73 48.09 -46.01 19.42
C GLY A 73 47.73 -45.07 18.28
N ASP A 74 48.52 -45.04 17.22
CA ASP A 74 48.28 -44.19 16.04
C ASP A 74 47.02 -44.65 15.30
N HIS A 75 46.80 -45.95 15.12
CA HIS A 75 45.57 -46.49 14.54
C HIS A 75 44.33 -46.15 15.37
N LEU A 76 44.42 -46.26 16.71
CA LEU A 76 43.31 -45.90 17.60
C LEU A 76 43.03 -44.40 17.58
N GLU A 77 44.07 -43.57 17.58
CA GLU A 77 43.93 -42.11 17.48
C GLU A 77 43.26 -41.70 16.17
N GLU A 78 43.69 -42.26 15.04
CA GLU A 78 43.10 -41.98 13.73
C GLU A 78 41.60 -42.32 13.73
N TRP A 79 41.24 -43.49 14.28
CA TRP A 79 39.84 -43.90 14.39
C TRP A 79 39.01 -42.97 15.29
N GLU A 80 39.54 -42.57 16.45
CA GLU A 80 38.86 -41.65 17.38
C GLU A 80 38.68 -40.25 16.79
N LEU A 81 39.70 -39.74 16.08
CA LEU A 81 39.65 -38.47 15.37
C LEU A 81 38.60 -38.51 14.25
N ALA A 82 38.60 -39.56 13.43
CA ALA A 82 37.62 -39.73 12.35
C ALA A 82 36.19 -39.80 12.91
N LYS A 83 35.99 -40.57 13.99
CA LYS A 83 34.69 -40.69 14.68
C LYS A 83 34.25 -39.34 15.26
N SER A 84 35.14 -38.62 15.95
CA SER A 84 34.83 -37.31 16.53
C SER A 84 34.47 -36.29 15.45
N HIS A 85 35.23 -36.25 14.35
CA HIS A 85 34.97 -35.39 13.21
C HIS A 85 33.60 -35.68 12.57
N SER A 86 33.29 -36.96 12.37
CA SER A 86 31.99 -37.41 11.84
C SER A 86 30.82 -36.95 12.73
N GLN A 87 30.93 -37.14 14.05
CA GLN A 87 29.90 -36.70 15.00
C GLN A 87 29.69 -35.18 15.01
N LEU A 88 30.77 -34.42 14.92
CA LEU A 88 30.72 -32.95 14.85
C LEU A 88 30.06 -32.48 13.55
N SER A 89 30.46 -33.06 12.42
CA SER A 89 29.85 -32.79 11.11
C SER A 89 28.34 -33.10 11.11
N ASP A 90 27.94 -34.25 11.66
CA ASP A 90 26.54 -34.62 11.79
C ASP A 90 25.74 -33.70 12.71
N SER A 91 26.36 -33.23 13.80
CA SER A 91 25.75 -32.27 14.71
C SER A 91 25.54 -30.92 14.01
N ALA A 92 26.58 -30.42 13.32
CA ALA A 92 26.55 -29.19 12.54
C ALA A 92 25.47 -29.25 11.46
N ARG A 93 25.44 -30.32 10.65
CA ARG A 93 24.43 -30.55 9.61
C ARG A 93 23.01 -30.52 10.17
N ARG A 94 22.77 -31.19 11.30
CA ARG A 94 21.45 -31.18 11.96
C ARG A 94 21.07 -29.79 12.48
N ALA A 95 22.04 -29.01 12.94
CA ALA A 95 21.80 -27.66 13.42
C ALA A 95 21.48 -26.70 12.26
N GLU A 96 22.20 -26.80 11.14
CA GLU A 96 21.90 -26.05 9.91
C GLU A 96 20.51 -26.38 9.35
N GLU A 97 20.15 -27.66 9.31
CA GLU A 97 18.83 -28.10 8.83
C GLU A 97 17.70 -27.54 9.69
N ARG A 98 17.86 -27.55 11.02
CA ARG A 98 16.90 -26.91 11.93
C ARG A 98 16.74 -25.41 11.66
N LEU A 99 17.86 -24.71 11.44
CA LEU A 99 17.82 -23.28 11.13
C LEU A 99 17.09 -23.01 9.81
N ARG A 100 17.40 -23.76 8.74
CA ARG A 100 16.68 -23.62 7.46
C ARG A 100 15.20 -23.89 7.58
N GLN A 101 14.81 -24.92 8.33
CA GLN A 101 13.39 -25.23 8.57
C GLN A 101 12.67 -24.11 9.31
N GLN A 102 13.32 -23.48 10.30
CA GLN A 102 12.77 -22.31 10.99
C GLN A 102 12.59 -21.13 10.03
N GLN A 103 13.61 -20.83 9.23
CA GLN A 103 13.58 -19.77 8.22
C GLN A 103 12.49 -20.01 7.17
N GLN A 104 12.34 -21.25 6.69
CA GLN A 104 11.29 -21.62 5.74
C GLN A 104 9.88 -21.45 6.35
N LYS A 105 9.70 -21.83 7.61
CA LYS A 105 8.42 -21.61 8.33
C LYS A 105 8.10 -20.12 8.48
N ALA A 106 9.08 -19.30 8.83
CA ALA A 106 8.91 -17.86 8.94
C ALA A 106 8.51 -17.22 7.59
N LEU A 107 9.19 -17.61 6.51
CA LEU A 107 8.89 -17.12 5.16
C LEU A 107 7.50 -17.56 4.70
N ALA A 108 7.13 -18.82 4.94
CA ALA A 108 5.79 -19.32 4.63
C ALA A 108 4.69 -18.60 5.43
N ALA A 109 4.93 -18.28 6.70
CA ALA A 109 4.00 -17.53 7.52
C ALA A 109 3.80 -16.09 6.99
N LEU A 110 4.89 -15.42 6.60
CA LEU A 110 4.82 -14.09 6.00
C LEU A 110 4.03 -14.10 4.68
N LEU A 111 4.31 -15.06 3.79
CA LEU A 111 3.58 -15.20 2.53
C LEU A 111 2.08 -15.42 2.75
N LYS A 112 1.70 -16.29 3.69
CA LYS A 112 0.29 -16.51 4.04
C LYS A 112 -0.39 -15.25 4.54
N ARG A 113 0.31 -14.46 5.36
CA ARG A 113 -0.20 -13.17 5.85
C ARG A 113 -0.42 -12.19 4.69
N ILE A 114 0.57 -12.00 3.82
CA ILE A 114 0.46 -11.13 2.65
C ILE A 114 -0.73 -11.55 1.77
N GLN A 115 -0.88 -12.85 1.52
CA GLN A 115 -1.99 -13.38 0.71
C GLN A 115 -3.36 -13.13 1.36
N ARG A 116 -3.47 -13.35 2.68
CA ARG A 116 -4.71 -13.09 3.42
C ARG A 116 -5.06 -11.61 3.40
N ASP A 117 -4.11 -10.76 3.75
CA ASP A 117 -4.29 -9.31 3.84
C ASP A 117 -4.65 -8.74 2.44
N ARG A 118 -4.04 -9.23 1.35
CA ARG A 118 -4.45 -8.92 -0.03
C ARG A 118 -5.92 -9.30 -0.30
N GLY A 119 -6.33 -10.50 0.13
CA GLY A 119 -7.71 -10.96 -0.01
C GLY A 119 -8.71 -10.11 0.80
N GLU A 120 -8.30 -9.59 1.96
CA GLU A 120 -9.09 -8.63 2.75
C GLU A 120 -9.24 -7.30 2.03
N GLN A 121 -8.16 -6.73 1.50
CA GLN A 121 -8.18 -5.48 0.73
C GLN A 121 -9.17 -5.56 -0.44
N ILE A 122 -9.13 -6.65 -1.21
CA ILE A 122 -10.05 -6.88 -2.33
C ILE A 122 -11.51 -6.94 -1.85
N ARG A 123 -11.79 -7.67 -0.77
CA ARG A 123 -13.14 -7.78 -0.20
C ARG A 123 -13.67 -6.43 0.30
N HIS A 124 -12.82 -5.63 0.95
CA HIS A 124 -13.17 -4.27 1.35
C HIS A 124 -13.53 -3.41 0.15
N ARG A 125 -12.71 -3.44 -0.91
CA ARG A 125 -12.99 -2.69 -2.14
C ARG A 125 -14.30 -3.10 -2.80
N GLN A 126 -14.59 -4.40 -2.87
CA GLN A 126 -15.84 -4.90 -3.43
C GLN A 126 -17.05 -4.40 -2.63
N THR A 127 -16.98 -4.50 -1.31
CA THR A 127 -18.04 -4.03 -0.40
C THR A 127 -18.29 -2.53 -0.57
N ASP A 128 -17.23 -1.72 -0.58
CA ASP A 128 -17.35 -0.27 -0.75
C ASP A 128 -17.88 0.11 -2.13
N SER A 129 -17.47 -0.61 -3.18
CA SER A 129 -18.02 -0.44 -4.53
C SER A 129 -19.52 -0.75 -4.56
N GLN A 130 -19.96 -1.84 -3.94
CA GLN A 130 -21.39 -2.20 -3.84
C GLN A 130 -22.19 -1.14 -3.08
N ARG A 131 -21.67 -0.63 -1.95
CA ARG A 131 -22.30 0.46 -1.20
C ARG A 131 -22.45 1.71 -2.04
N LEU A 132 -21.43 2.08 -2.82
CA LEU A 132 -21.49 3.25 -3.69
C LEU A 132 -22.52 3.08 -4.81
N ILE A 133 -22.56 1.90 -5.44
CA ILE A 133 -23.56 1.56 -6.46
C ILE A 133 -24.97 1.65 -5.87
N GLN A 134 -25.20 1.10 -4.69
CA GLN A 134 -26.51 1.16 -4.04
C GLN A 134 -26.91 2.60 -3.68
N ARG A 135 -25.98 3.42 -3.18
CA ARG A 135 -26.23 4.85 -2.96
C ARG A 135 -26.60 5.57 -4.26
N ASN A 136 -25.87 5.31 -5.35
CA ASN A 136 -26.16 5.91 -6.64
C ASN A 136 -27.54 5.49 -7.17
N LYS A 137 -27.92 4.21 -6.99
CA LYS A 137 -29.26 3.70 -7.32
C LYS A 137 -30.34 4.41 -6.52
N ASN A 138 -30.16 4.55 -5.20
CA ASN A 138 -31.12 5.25 -4.34
C ASN A 138 -31.28 6.72 -4.75
N LEU A 139 -30.17 7.43 -4.99
CA LEU A 139 -30.18 8.82 -5.45
C LEU A 139 -30.93 8.99 -6.77
N LYS A 140 -30.74 8.08 -7.73
CA LYS A 140 -31.47 8.09 -9.00
C LYS A 140 -32.98 7.94 -8.79
N VAL A 141 -33.38 6.96 -7.97
CA VAL A 141 -34.80 6.73 -7.65
C VAL A 141 -35.41 7.97 -6.98
N ASP A 142 -34.72 8.57 -6.02
CA ASP A 142 -35.20 9.76 -5.31
C ASP A 142 -35.31 10.96 -6.23
N LEU A 143 -34.34 11.14 -7.13
CA LEU A 143 -34.36 12.21 -8.14
C LEU A 143 -35.54 12.04 -9.09
N SER A 144 -35.77 10.83 -9.62
CA SER A 144 -36.92 10.54 -10.49
C SER A 144 -38.25 10.78 -9.79
N LYS A 145 -38.38 10.41 -8.51
CA LYS A 145 -39.58 10.69 -7.72
C LYS A 145 -39.81 12.19 -7.53
N LYS A 146 -38.76 12.95 -7.19
CA LYS A 146 -38.85 14.41 -7.05
C LYS A 146 -39.25 15.06 -8.38
N GLN A 147 -38.60 14.67 -9.48
CA GLN A 147 -38.95 15.16 -10.81
C GLN A 147 -40.40 14.87 -11.17
N HIS A 148 -40.90 13.66 -10.86
CA HIS A 148 -42.29 13.30 -11.11
C HIS A 148 -43.27 14.14 -10.27
N LEU A 149 -42.96 14.38 -8.98
CA LEU A 149 -43.78 15.24 -8.12
C LEU A 149 -43.79 16.69 -8.59
N GLU A 150 -42.64 17.24 -9.00
CA GLU A 150 -42.57 18.58 -9.58
C GLU A 150 -43.34 18.67 -10.90
N PHE A 151 -43.28 17.63 -11.74
CA PHE A 151 -44.10 17.55 -12.96
C PHE A 151 -45.60 17.57 -12.64
N GLN A 152 -46.05 16.74 -11.69
CA GLN A 152 -47.45 16.72 -11.26
C GLN A 152 -47.90 18.07 -10.67
N ARG A 153 -47.05 18.74 -9.88
CA ARG A 153 -47.33 20.08 -9.33
C ARG A 153 -47.46 21.12 -10.43
N ALA A 154 -46.54 21.10 -11.39
CA ALA A 154 -46.60 22.00 -12.55
C ALA A 154 -47.87 21.74 -13.39
N GLU A 155 -48.20 20.48 -13.63
CA GLU A 155 -49.42 20.08 -14.36
C GLU A 155 -50.69 20.55 -13.63
N ALA A 156 -50.76 20.35 -12.31
CA ALA A 156 -51.88 20.81 -11.50
C ALA A 156 -52.00 22.35 -11.50
N ALA A 157 -50.88 23.08 -11.42
CA ALA A 157 -50.86 24.53 -11.51
C ALA A 157 -51.37 25.01 -12.89
N ILE A 158 -50.91 24.39 -13.98
CA ILE A 158 -51.39 24.68 -15.34
C ILE A 158 -52.90 24.43 -15.44
N LYS A 159 -53.39 23.27 -14.98
CA LYS A 159 -54.83 22.95 -14.98
C LYS A 159 -55.64 23.96 -14.17
N SER A 160 -55.15 24.35 -12.99
CA SER A 160 -55.82 25.36 -12.14
C SER A 160 -55.92 26.71 -12.84
N ILE A 161 -54.87 27.16 -13.53
CA ILE A 161 -54.86 28.39 -14.33
C ILE A 161 -55.88 28.28 -15.47
N MET A 162 -55.94 27.14 -16.15
CA MET A 162 -56.88 26.89 -17.26
C MET A 162 -58.34 26.70 -16.82
N SER A 163 -58.60 26.24 -15.60
CA SER A 163 -59.95 25.95 -15.12
C SER A 163 -60.73 27.18 -14.64
N GLN A 164 -60.07 28.35 -14.52
CA GLN A 164 -60.73 29.61 -14.19
C GLN A 164 -61.23 30.27 -15.48
N PRO A 165 -62.55 30.31 -15.77
CA PRO A 165 -63.08 30.77 -17.05
C PRO A 165 -62.69 32.21 -17.35
N GLU A 166 -62.79 33.10 -16.35
CA GLU A 166 -62.40 34.51 -16.45
C GLU A 166 -60.90 34.68 -16.76
N HIS A 167 -60.03 33.84 -16.19
CA HIS A 167 -58.59 33.96 -16.36
C HIS A 167 -58.11 33.32 -17.66
N ALA A 168 -58.68 32.17 -18.04
CA ALA A 168 -58.47 31.54 -19.33
C ALA A 168 -59.00 32.40 -20.48
N GLN A 169 -60.20 32.99 -20.32
CA GLN A 169 -60.76 33.94 -21.26
C GLN A 169 -59.88 35.19 -21.36
N LYS A 170 -59.42 35.75 -20.24
CA LYS A 170 -58.50 36.90 -20.25
C LYS A 170 -57.14 36.58 -20.91
N LEU A 171 -56.59 35.37 -20.72
CA LEU A 171 -55.39 34.91 -21.40
C LEU A 171 -55.60 34.70 -22.91
N LEU A 172 -56.79 34.24 -23.30
CA LEU A 172 -57.20 34.09 -24.70
C LEU A 172 -57.47 35.44 -25.35
N ASP A 173 -58.11 36.37 -24.63
CA ASP A 173 -58.43 37.72 -25.08
C ASP A 173 -57.16 38.58 -25.17
N GLU A 174 -56.26 38.55 -24.17
CA GLU A 174 -54.97 39.25 -24.21
C GLU A 174 -54.03 38.75 -25.32
N ASN A 175 -54.21 37.52 -25.81
CA ASN A 175 -53.45 36.94 -26.91
C ASN A 175 -54.26 36.74 -28.20
N ASP A 176 -55.51 37.23 -28.27
CA ASP A 176 -56.32 37.23 -29.49
C ASP A 176 -55.72 38.26 -30.47
N PRO A 177 -55.31 37.86 -31.69
CA PRO A 177 -54.76 38.79 -32.68
C PRO A 177 -55.64 40.02 -32.94
N ALA A 178 -56.96 39.87 -32.84
CA ALA A 178 -57.89 40.98 -33.03
C ALA A 178 -57.94 41.94 -31.83
N TYR A 179 -57.78 41.45 -30.61
CA TYR A 179 -57.70 42.28 -29.39
C TYR A 179 -56.35 43.01 -29.30
N VAL A 180 -55.25 42.31 -29.54
CA VAL A 180 -53.89 42.90 -29.59
C VAL A 180 -53.80 44.00 -30.67
N ALA A 181 -54.40 43.78 -31.84
CA ALA A 181 -54.45 44.78 -32.90
C ALA A 181 -55.30 46.01 -32.54
N ARG A 182 -56.43 45.84 -31.85
CA ARG A 182 -57.29 46.95 -31.38
C ARG A 182 -56.62 47.76 -30.26
N SER A 183 -56.01 47.10 -29.28
CA SER A 183 -55.27 47.76 -28.19
C SER A 183 -54.01 48.49 -28.70
N ALA A 184 -53.31 47.93 -29.68
CA ALA A 184 -52.18 48.60 -30.35
C ALA A 184 -52.64 49.83 -31.17
N ALA A 185 -53.81 49.76 -31.82
CA ALA A 185 -54.38 50.88 -32.57
C ALA A 185 -54.90 52.04 -31.68
N MET A 186 -55.33 51.73 -30.45
CA MET A 186 -55.81 52.72 -29.46
C MET A 186 -54.69 53.28 -28.57
N GLY A 187 -53.43 52.86 -28.76
CA GLY A 187 -52.28 53.32 -27.97
C GLY A 187 -52.19 52.76 -26.55
N GLU A 188 -53.16 51.93 -26.14
CA GLU A 188 -53.19 51.24 -24.85
C GLU A 188 -52.71 49.80 -25.01
N LEU A 189 -51.44 49.63 -25.40
CA LEU A 189 -50.77 48.38 -25.12
C LEU A 189 -50.63 48.25 -23.60
N PRO A 190 -50.92 47.07 -23.00
CA PRO A 190 -50.51 46.82 -21.63
C PRO A 190 -49.02 47.13 -21.55
N ALA A 191 -48.63 48.04 -20.66
CA ALA A 191 -47.21 48.27 -20.43
C ALA A 191 -46.63 46.90 -20.08
N LEU A 192 -45.82 46.32 -20.98
CA LEU A 192 -44.95 45.21 -20.67
C LEU A 192 -43.99 45.76 -19.62
N GLY A 193 -44.44 45.80 -18.36
CA GLY A 193 -43.66 46.21 -17.23
C GLY A 193 -42.42 45.36 -17.31
N ARG A 194 -41.28 45.98 -17.62
CA ARG A 194 -40.03 45.32 -18.05
C ARG A 194 -39.90 44.01 -17.29
N VAL A 195 -40.24 42.89 -17.93
CA VAL A 195 -40.08 41.58 -17.31
C VAL A 195 -38.57 41.41 -17.26
N ARG A 196 -37.99 41.80 -16.12
CA ARG A 196 -36.58 41.58 -15.84
C ARG A 196 -36.47 40.10 -15.57
N TRP A 197 -36.38 39.31 -16.64
CA TRP A 197 -36.09 37.90 -16.57
C TRP A 197 -34.72 37.77 -15.90
N LYS A 198 -34.71 37.51 -14.60
CA LYS A 198 -33.54 36.98 -13.92
C LYS A 198 -33.53 35.50 -14.22
N GLY A 199 -32.82 35.13 -15.29
CA GLY A 199 -32.53 33.72 -15.54
C GLY A 199 -31.90 33.08 -14.29
N PRO A 200 -32.02 31.76 -14.13
CA PRO A 200 -31.39 31.06 -13.01
C PRO A 200 -29.89 31.37 -13.00
N CYS A 201 -29.47 32.24 -12.08
CA CYS A 201 -28.07 32.48 -11.81
C CYS A 201 -27.55 31.34 -10.94
N LEU A 202 -26.39 30.81 -11.33
CA LEU A 202 -25.67 29.86 -10.48
C LEU A 202 -25.36 30.54 -9.14
N PRO A 203 -25.39 29.81 -8.01
CA PRO A 203 -24.99 30.35 -6.72
C PRO A 203 -23.61 31.00 -6.81
N GLU A 204 -23.39 32.06 -6.05
CA GLU A 204 -22.13 32.84 -6.05
C GLU A 204 -20.89 31.99 -5.72
N ASN A 205 -21.13 30.80 -5.15
CA ASN A 205 -20.13 29.82 -4.72
C ASN A 205 -20.01 28.62 -5.69
N TYR A 206 -20.66 28.66 -6.86
CA TYR A 206 -20.63 27.56 -7.81
C TYR A 206 -19.27 27.48 -8.50
N LEU A 207 -18.54 26.38 -8.24
CA LEU A 207 -17.32 26.03 -8.94
C LEU A 207 -17.66 25.02 -10.04
N PRO A 208 -17.61 25.40 -11.34
CA PRO A 208 -17.87 24.47 -12.41
C PRO A 208 -16.82 23.35 -12.40
N PRO A 209 -17.23 22.08 -12.55
CA PRO A 209 -16.30 20.97 -12.70
C PRO A 209 -15.43 21.21 -13.95
N GLY A 210 -14.11 21.20 -13.80
CA GLY A 210 -13.15 21.45 -14.89
C GLY A 210 -12.24 22.67 -14.73
N GLY A 211 -12.29 23.38 -13.60
CA GLY A 211 -11.31 24.46 -13.30
C GLY A 211 -11.51 25.74 -14.10
N ILE A 212 -12.69 25.93 -14.70
CA ILE A 212 -13.05 27.14 -15.42
C ILE A 212 -13.30 28.25 -14.40
N THR A 213 -12.45 29.27 -14.38
CA THR A 213 -12.61 30.44 -13.51
C THR A 213 -12.61 31.70 -14.39
N LYS A 214 -13.65 32.53 -14.26
CA LYS A 214 -13.84 33.77 -15.03
C LYS A 214 -13.81 33.58 -16.57
N GLY A 215 -14.44 32.51 -17.07
CA GLY A 215 -14.57 32.28 -18.51
C GLY A 215 -13.34 31.70 -19.21
N ASN A 216 -12.23 31.50 -18.51
CA ASN A 216 -11.02 30.91 -19.09
C ASN A 216 -10.85 29.45 -18.65
N VAL A 217 -10.63 28.56 -19.62
CA VAL A 217 -10.25 27.17 -19.38
C VAL A 217 -8.77 27.17 -18.99
N ARG A 218 -8.47 26.89 -17.71
CA ARG A 218 -7.08 26.65 -17.29
C ARG A 218 -6.65 25.29 -17.80
N THR A 219 -5.68 25.27 -18.71
CA THR A 219 -5.07 24.01 -19.14
C THR A 219 -4.04 23.57 -18.11
N PRO A 220 -3.67 22.27 -18.03
CA PRO A 220 -2.62 21.80 -17.12
C PRO A 220 -1.26 22.51 -17.29
N ARG A 221 -1.06 23.26 -18.37
CA ARG A 221 0.14 24.07 -18.64
C ARG A 221 0.26 25.31 -17.76
N ASP A 222 -0.86 25.81 -17.22
CA ASP A 222 -0.94 27.02 -16.40
C ASP A 222 -0.66 26.77 -14.89
N ARG A 223 -0.28 25.54 -14.53
CA ARG A 223 0.08 25.12 -13.16
C ARG A 223 1.59 25.09 -12.88
N GLN A 224 2.41 25.74 -13.72
CA GLN A 224 3.81 25.96 -13.38
C GLN A 224 3.91 27.12 -12.37
N PRO A 225 4.37 26.89 -11.13
CA PRO A 225 4.73 28.00 -10.26
C PRO A 225 5.94 28.71 -10.87
N SER A 226 5.83 30.03 -11.06
CA SER A 226 7.00 30.86 -11.38
C SER A 226 8.00 30.71 -10.23
N MET A 227 9.08 29.98 -10.48
CA MET A 227 10.29 30.09 -9.67
C MET A 227 10.87 31.49 -9.91
N SER A 228 10.39 32.47 -9.14
CA SER A 228 11.11 33.72 -8.96
C SER A 228 12.35 33.39 -8.14
N MET A 229 13.50 33.39 -8.82
CA MET A 229 14.81 33.47 -8.19
C MET A 229 14.87 34.71 -7.29
N SER A 230 14.77 34.53 -5.98
CA SER A 230 15.21 35.54 -5.01
C SER A 230 16.71 35.35 -4.81
N MET A 231 17.51 36.15 -5.53
CA MET A 231 18.93 36.30 -5.23
C MET A 231 19.12 37.15 -3.97
N SER A 232 19.94 36.62 -3.07
CA SER A 232 20.93 37.29 -2.22
C SER A 232 20.57 38.55 -1.44
N ALA A 233 20.57 38.41 -0.10
CA ALA A 233 21.26 39.34 0.80
C ALA A 233 21.60 38.60 2.12
N ALA A 234 22.71 37.88 2.14
CA ALA A 234 23.32 37.41 3.38
C ALA A 234 24.01 38.61 4.05
N GLY A 235 23.32 39.20 5.03
CA GLY A 235 23.89 40.17 5.95
C GLY A 235 24.89 39.50 6.87
N SER A 236 26.17 39.75 6.62
CA SER A 236 27.26 39.51 7.55
C SER A 236 27.10 40.45 8.74
N GLN A 237 26.87 39.90 9.94
CA GLN A 237 27.06 40.63 11.19
C GLN A 237 28.01 39.83 12.06
N MET A 238 29.29 40.18 11.95
CA MET A 238 30.27 39.98 13.00
C MET A 238 29.77 40.67 14.27
N GLN A 239 29.73 39.94 15.38
CA GLN A 239 29.96 40.53 16.69
C GLN A 239 31.12 39.79 17.34
N ALA A 240 32.18 40.56 17.57
CA ALA A 240 33.30 40.25 18.41
C ALA A 240 33.07 40.86 19.79
N THR A 241 33.70 40.23 20.80
CA THR A 241 33.98 40.72 22.18
C THR A 241 32.77 40.79 23.12
N ASN A 242 32.80 40.33 24.38
CA ASN A 242 33.88 40.14 25.36
C ASN A 242 33.75 38.80 26.11
#